data_AF-A0A800CMG8-F1
#
_entry.id   AF-A0A800CMG8-F1
#
_cell.length_a   1.000
_cell.length_b   1.000
_cell.length_c   1.000
_cell.angle_alpha   90.00
_cell.angle_beta   90.00
_cell.angle_gamma   90.00
#
_symmetry.space_group_name_H-M   'P 1'
#
loop_
_entity.id
_entity.type
_entity.pdbx_description
1 polymer ?
#
loop_
_entity_poly.entity_id
_entity_poly.type
_entity_poly.pdbx_seq_one_letter_code
_entity_poly.pdbx_strand_id
1 'polypeptide(L)'
;KSFDEAMKGLSRRTRMPVLSSFVGAVIQAHRLGVDISDVIKAQAESIRTHRRQKAEEAAAKAATKMVFPLILCSLPMLFILLMGPIVIRALSLMR
;
A
#
# COMPACT_ATOMS: atom_id res chain seq x y z
N LYS A 1 8.15 5.63 -40.36
CA LYS A 1 7.92 5.90 -38.93
C LYS A 1 8.80 4.97 -38.13
N SER A 2 9.60 5.48 -37.20
CA SER A 2 10.45 4.64 -36.34
C SER A 2 9.57 3.88 -35.32
N PHE A 3 9.98 2.68 -34.89
CA PHE A 3 9.28 1.87 -33.88
C PHE A 3 8.99 2.70 -32.62
N ASP A 4 9.98 3.45 -32.15
CA ASP A 4 9.87 4.36 -31.01
C ASP A 4 8.77 5.40 -31.19
N GLU A 5 8.63 5.94 -32.40
CA GLU A 5 7.64 6.97 -32.72
C GLU A 5 6.23 6.39 -32.76
N ALA A 6 6.09 5.17 -33.31
CA ALA A 6 4.82 4.44 -33.29
C ALA A 6 4.38 4.11 -31.86
N MET A 7 5.29 3.62 -31.02
CA MET A 7 5.03 3.27 -29.63
C MET A 7 4.71 4.51 -28.77
N LYS A 8 5.44 5.62 -28.96
CA LYS A 8 5.10 6.91 -28.33
C LYS A 8 3.74 7.42 -28.79
N GLY A 9 3.41 7.27 -30.07
CA GLY A 9 2.11 7.62 -30.63
C GLY A 9 0.95 6.83 -29.99
N LEU A 10 1.17 5.54 -29.70
CA LEU A 10 0.23 4.69 -28.99
C LEU A 10 -0.02 5.20 -27.55
N SER A 11 1.04 5.46 -26.78
CA SER A 11 0.92 6.01 -25.41
C SER A 11 0.14 7.33 -25.39
N ARG A 12 0.47 8.24 -26.33
CA ARG A 12 -0.16 9.57 -26.43
C ARG A 12 -1.66 9.52 -26.68
N ARG A 13 -2.14 8.51 -27.42
CA ARG A 13 -3.56 8.35 -27.75
C ARG A 13 -4.37 7.76 -26.60
N THR A 14 -3.82 6.79 -25.87
CA THR A 14 -4.54 6.08 -24.81
C THR A 14 -4.54 6.85 -23.48
N ARG A 15 -3.56 7.74 -23.25
CA ARG A 15 -3.45 8.58 -22.03
C ARG A 15 -3.54 7.81 -20.71
N MET A 16 -3.10 6.54 -20.70
CA MET A 16 -3.02 5.73 -19.49
C MET A 16 -1.60 5.75 -18.92
N PRO A 17 -1.39 6.14 -17.64
CA PRO A 17 -0.06 6.18 -17.04
C PRO A 17 0.69 4.84 -17.09
N VAL A 18 -0.03 3.74 -16.83
CA VAL A 18 0.51 2.36 -16.90
C VAL A 18 1.01 2.03 -18.31
N LEU A 19 0.25 2.44 -19.35
CA LEU A 19 0.66 2.21 -20.72
C LEU A 19 1.90 3.04 -21.10
N SER A 20 2.01 4.27 -20.60
CA SER A 20 3.18 5.11 -20.85
C SER A 20 4.46 4.48 -20.28
N SER A 21 4.38 3.93 -19.06
CA SER A 21 5.48 3.20 -18.44
C SER A 21 5.85 1.94 -19.24
N PHE A 22 4.87 1.15 -19.66
CA PHE A 22 5.09 -0.03 -20.49
C PHE A 22 5.74 0.31 -21.84
N VAL A 23 5.25 1.34 -22.53
CA VAL A 23 5.82 1.83 -23.79
C VAL A 23 7.29 2.23 -23.62
N GLY A 24 7.63 2.90 -22.51
CA GLY A 24 9.02 3.24 -22.18
C GLY A 24 9.91 2.00 -22.04
N ALA A 25 9.43 0.99 -21.31
CA ALA A 25 10.14 -0.28 -21.13
C ALA A 25 10.33 -1.04 -22.46
N VAL A 26 9.31 -1.05 -23.33
CA VAL A 26 9.39 -1.71 -24.65
C VAL A 26 10.38 -0.99 -25.57
N ILE A 27 10.37 0.34 -25.60
CA ILE A 27 11.34 1.12 -26.38
C ILE A 27 12.77 0.86 -25.87
N GLN A 28 12.96 0.82 -24.55
CA GLN A 28 14.25 0.53 -23.95
C GLN A 28 14.73 -0.89 -24.31
N ALA A 29 13.86 -1.90 -24.22
CA ALA A 29 14.20 -3.26 -24.60
C ALA A 29 14.55 -3.39 -26.08
N HIS A 30 13.79 -2.76 -26.98
CA HIS A 30 14.09 -2.72 -28.40
C HIS A 30 15.46 -2.09 -28.69
N ARG A 31 15.83 -1.01 -27.98
CA ARG A 31 17.14 -0.35 -28.13
C ARG A 31 18.30 -1.18 -27.59
N LEU A 32 18.07 -1.93 -26.51
CA LEU A 32 19.10 -2.75 -25.85
C LEU A 32 19.18 -4.19 -26.42
N GLY A 33 18.31 -4.55 -27.36
CA GLY A 33 18.22 -5.91 -27.89
C GLY A 33 17.67 -6.93 -26.88
N VAL A 34 16.96 -6.47 -25.86
CA VAL A 34 16.31 -7.34 -24.86
C VAL A 34 15.01 -7.88 -25.44
N ASP A 35 14.70 -9.14 -25.16
CA ASP A 35 13.47 -9.77 -25.61
C ASP A 35 12.23 -9.03 -25.10
N ILE A 36 11.42 -8.53 -26.04
CA ILE A 36 10.15 -7.86 -25.73
C ILE A 36 9.19 -8.80 -24.99
N SER A 37 9.34 -10.11 -25.20
CA SER A 37 8.56 -11.13 -24.49
C SER A 37 8.76 -11.05 -22.97
N ASP A 38 9.98 -10.75 -22.52
CA ASP A 38 10.30 -10.65 -21.09
C ASP A 38 9.76 -9.36 -20.48
N VAL A 39 9.76 -8.26 -21.25
CA VAL A 39 9.10 -7.01 -20.83
C VAL A 39 7.60 -7.23 -20.63
N ILE A 40 6.93 -7.96 -21.53
CA ILE A 40 5.50 -8.26 -21.41
C ILE A 40 5.23 -9.17 -20.22
N LYS A 41 6.06 -10.21 -20.01
CA LYS A 41 5.93 -11.09 -18.83
C LYS A 41 6.12 -10.32 -17.52
N ALA A 42 7.16 -9.48 -17.45
CA ALA A 42 7.42 -8.63 -16.29
C ALA A 42 6.26 -7.66 -16.02
N GLN A 43 5.70 -7.04 -17.07
CA GLN A 43 4.54 -6.17 -16.94
C GLN A 43 3.30 -6.93 -16.46
N ALA A 44 3.05 -8.13 -17.00
CA ALA A 44 1.93 -8.97 -16.57
C ALA A 44 2.06 -9.37 -15.09
N GLU A 45 3.27 -9.72 -14.64
CA GLU A 45 3.52 -10.07 -13.25
C GLU A 45 3.40 -8.86 -12.31
N SER A 46 3.85 -7.69 -12.76
CA SER A 46 3.65 -6.43 -12.04
C SER A 46 2.16 -6.12 -11.86
N ILE A 47 1.32 -6.33 -12.87
CA ILE A 47 -0.14 -6.15 -12.75
C ILE A 47 -0.75 -7.13 -11.73
N ARG A 48 -0.33 -8.40 -11.72
CA ARG A 48 -0.79 -9.37 -10.71
C ARG A 48 -0.37 -8.97 -9.31
N THR A 49 0.88 -8.56 -9.15
CA THR A 49 1.45 -8.12 -7.86
C THR A 49 0.73 -6.88 -7.35
N HIS A 50 0.50 -5.89 -8.21
CA HIS A 50 -0.20 -4.66 -7.83
C HIS A 50 -1.65 -4.92 -7.38
N ARG A 51 -2.34 -5.89 -8.00
CA ARG A 51 -3.67 -6.34 -7.55
C ARG A 51 -3.62 -6.96 -6.15
N ARG A 52 -2.59 -7.75 -5.85
CA ARG A 52 -2.37 -8.34 -4.52
C ARG A 52 -2.06 -7.26 -3.48
N GLN A 53 -1.12 -6.36 -3.78
CA GLN A 53 -0.76 -5.24 -2.91
C GLN A 53 -1.94 -4.37 -2.54
N LYS A 54 -2.84 -4.07 -3.50
CA LYS A 54 -4.05 -3.29 -3.21
C LYS A 54 -4.98 -3.98 -2.21
N ALA A 55 -5.07 -5.30 -2.26
CA ALA A 55 -5.82 -6.09 -1.29
C ALA A 55 -5.11 -6.12 0.08
N GLU A 56 -3.80 -6.31 0.10
CA GLU A 56 -2.99 -6.27 1.32
C GLU A 56 -3.04 -4.90 2.00
N GLU A 57 -2.97 -3.80 1.24
CA GLU A 57 -3.14 -2.45 1.75
C GLU A 57 -4.52 -2.25 2.38
N ALA A 58 -5.58 -2.79 1.78
CA ALA A 58 -6.92 -2.72 2.34
C ALA A 58 -7.02 -3.50 3.66
N ALA A 59 -6.40 -4.69 3.73
CA ALA A 59 -6.32 -5.50 4.94
C ALA A 59 -5.50 -4.81 6.04
N ALA A 60 -4.35 -4.25 5.70
CA ALA A 60 -3.50 -3.50 6.65
C ALA A 60 -4.22 -2.26 7.20
N LYS A 61 -4.93 -1.51 6.34
CA LYS A 61 -5.75 -0.37 6.76
C LYS A 61 -6.89 -0.80 7.68
N ALA A 62 -7.48 -1.97 7.48
CA ALA A 62 -8.50 -2.51 8.37
C ALA A 62 -7.92 -2.86 9.75
N ALA A 63 -6.75 -3.52 9.80
CA ALA A 63 -6.08 -3.89 11.04
C ALA A 63 -5.76 -2.65 11.91
N THR A 64 -5.19 -1.59 11.32
CA THR A 64 -4.88 -0.35 12.05
C THR A 64 -6.14 0.31 12.63
N LYS A 65 -7.27 0.26 11.92
CA LYS A 65 -8.55 0.79 12.41
C LYS A 65 -9.11 0.00 13.61
N MET A 66 -8.79 -1.29 13.73
CA MET A 66 -9.23 -2.11 14.86
C MET A 66 -8.37 -1.88 16.12
N VAL A 67 -7.09 -1.53 15.97
CA VAL A 67 -6.19 -1.23 17.09
C VAL A 67 -6.58 0.07 17.82
N PHE A 68 -7.06 1.08 17.09
CA PHE A 68 -7.45 2.37 17.66
C PHE A 68 -8.46 2.26 18.82
N PRO A 69 -9.65 1.65 18.66
CA PRO A 69 -10.61 1.49 19.76
C PRO A 69 -10.08 0.58 20.89
N LEU A 70 -9.19 -0.37 20.58
CA LEU A 70 -8.60 -1.28 21.57
C LEU A 70 -7.70 -0.53 22.56
N ILE A 71 -6.86 0.39 22.06
CA ILE A 71 -6.02 1.26 22.91
C ILE A 71 -6.89 2.22 23.71
N LEU A 72 -7.92 2.81 23.08
CA LEU A 72 -8.83 3.76 23.71
C LEU A 72 -9.62 3.12 24.87
N CYS A 73 -9.97 1.83 24.75
CA CYS A 73 -10.62 1.07 25.83
C CYS A 73 -9.62 0.57 26.90
N SER A 74 -8.36 0.34 26.54
CA SER A 74 -7.31 -0.10 27.49
C SER A 74 -6.85 1.03 28.43
N LEU A 75 -6.82 2.28 27.96
CA LEU A 75 -6.46 3.45 28.77
C LEU A 75 -7.33 3.63 30.04
N PRO A 76 -8.67 3.68 29.96
CA PRO A 76 -9.51 3.81 31.16
C PRO A 76 -9.39 2.59 32.07
N MET A 77 -9.23 1.38 31.50
CA MET A 77 -9.00 0.17 32.29
C MET A 77 -7.70 0.27 33.12
N LEU A 78 -6.60 0.69 32.50
CA LEU A 78 -5.31 0.91 33.18
C LEU A 78 -5.42 1.99 34.26
N PHE A 79 -6.13 3.09 33.97
CA PHE A 79 -6.34 4.16 34.93
C PHE A 79 -7.10 3.70 36.17
N ILE A 80 -8.19 2.94 35.98
CA ILE A 80 -8.97 2.36 37.09
C ILE A 80 -8.12 1.38 37.89
N LEU A 81 -7.30 0.56 37.23
CA LEU A 81 -6.49 -0.46 37.90
C LEU A 81 -5.36 0.15 38.75
N LEU A 82 -4.75 1.26 38.30
CA LEU A 82 -3.75 2.00 39.06
C LEU A 82 -4.35 2.90 40.14
N MET A 83 -5.34 3.73 39.77
CA MET A 83 -5.90 4.75 40.68
C MET A 83 -6.91 4.17 41.68
N GLY A 84 -7.62 3.09 41.32
CA GLY A 84 -8.62 2.44 42.18
C GLY A 84 -8.13 2.16 43.61
N PRO A 85 -7.03 1.41 43.81
CA PRO A 85 -6.52 1.11 45.15
C PRO A 85 -5.94 2.36 45.85
N ILE A 86 -5.35 3.30 45.09
CA ILE A 86 -4.79 4.53 45.65
C ILE A 86 -5.89 5.39 46.26
N VAL A 87 -7.00 5.56 45.54
CA VAL A 87 -8.17 6.33 46.00
C VAL A 87 -8.83 5.65 47.21
N ILE A 88 -9.01 4.32 47.15
CA ILE A 88 -9.58 3.56 48.28
C ILE A 88 -8.69 3.70 49.54
N ARG A 89 -7.37 3.58 49.39
CA ARG A 89 -6.42 3.73 50.52
C ARG A 89 -6.39 5.16 51.06
N ALA A 90 -6.38 6.17 50.19
CA ALA A 90 -6.40 7.57 50.61
C ALA A 90 -7.68 7.91 51.39
N LEU A 91 -8.85 7.45 50.93
CA LEU A 91 -10.12 7.63 51.64
C LEU A 91 -10.13 6.90 52.99
N SER A 92 -9.54 5.71 53.08
CA SER A 92 -9.44 4.96 54.34
C SER A 92 -8.50 5.61 55.37
N LEU A 93 -7.50 6.37 54.92
CA LEU A 93 -6.57 7.10 55.80
C LEU A 93 -7.16 8.42 56.31
N MET A 94 -8.13 8.99 55.59
CA MET A 94 -8.81 10.23 55.95
C MET A 94 -10.01 10.03 56.88
N ARG A 95 -10.47 8.78 57.07
CA ARG A 95 -11.57 8.41 57.96
C ARG A 95 -11.02 7.81 59.26
#